data_AF-A0A0C2RUR4-F1
#
_entry.id   AF-A0A0C2RUR4-F1
#
_cell.length_a   1.000
_cell.length_b   1.000
_cell.length_c   1.000
_cell.angle_alpha   90.00
_cell.angle_beta   90.00
_cell.angle_gamma   90.00
#
_symmetry.space_group_name_H-M   'P 1'
#
loop_
_entity.id
_entity.type
_entity.pdbx_description
1 polymer ?
#
loop_
_entity_poly.entity_id
_entity_poly.type
_entity_poly.pdbx_seq_one_letter_code
_entity_poly.pdbx_strand_id
1 'polypeptide(L)'
;ELEDEIQRRFGDTDRVGTKIIHLRTIKQGDRIAEEHIQDFRKAAIGSGYEGRALIEEFKRGLNQPLRERIMMSENVPITIEDWYNK
;
A
#
# COMPACT_ATOMS: atom_id res chain seq x y z
N GLU A 1 8.77 7.92 30.67
CA GLU A 1 7.78 8.72 31.45
C GLU A 1 7.05 9.76 30.61
N LEU A 2 7.68 10.87 30.16
CA LEU A 2 6.96 11.88 29.36
C LEU A 2 6.50 11.37 27.99
N GLU A 3 7.36 10.62 27.28
CA GLU A 3 7.03 10.05 25.96
C GLU A 3 5.90 9.03 26.05
N ASP A 4 5.93 8.15 27.06
CA ASP A 4 4.87 7.17 27.31
C ASP A 4 3.54 7.84 27.65
N GLU A 5 3.57 8.92 28.44
CA GLU A 5 2.38 9.68 28.79
C GLU A 5 1.78 10.42 27.57
N ILE A 6 2.64 11.04 26.74
CA ILE A 6 2.20 11.65 25.48
C ILE A 6 1.60 10.59 24.57
N GLN A 7 2.26 9.44 24.42
CA GLN A 7 1.76 8.35 23.57
C GLN A 7 0.45 7.74 24.12
N ARG A 8 0.26 7.71 25.44
CA ARG A 8 -0.99 7.24 26.04
C ARG A 8 -2.14 8.23 25.87
N ARG A 9 -1.86 9.53 25.89
CA ARG A 9 -2.88 10.60 25.80
C ARG A 9 -3.20 11.02 24.36
N PHE A 10 -2.20 10.96 23.46
CA PHE A 10 -2.30 11.48 22.09
C PHE A 10 -1.85 10.49 21.03
N GLY A 11 -1.27 9.36 21.42
CA GLY A 11 -0.85 8.34 20.48
C GLY A 11 -2.01 7.52 19.95
N ASP A 12 -1.82 6.97 18.78
CA ASP A 12 -2.78 6.07 18.15
C ASP A 12 -2.90 4.76 18.94
N THR A 13 -4.12 4.51 19.45
CA THR A 13 -4.46 3.33 20.24
C THR A 13 -4.59 2.07 19.40
N ASP A 14 -4.83 2.20 18.09
CA ASP A 14 -4.88 1.08 17.13
C ASP A 14 -3.94 1.33 15.96
N ARG A 15 -2.63 1.36 16.26
CA ARG A 15 -1.58 1.63 15.27
C ARG A 15 -1.62 0.70 14.06
N VAL A 16 -1.98 -0.57 14.28
CA VAL A 16 -2.05 -1.56 13.19
C VAL A 16 -3.28 -1.31 12.33
N GLY A 17 -4.45 -1.09 12.94
CA GLY A 17 -5.67 -0.74 12.22
C GLY A 17 -5.52 0.54 11.40
N THR A 18 -4.92 1.58 11.97
CA THR A 18 -4.63 2.83 11.26
C THR A 18 -3.70 2.61 10.08
N LYS A 19 -2.65 1.80 10.23
CA LYS A 19 -1.74 1.46 9.12
C LYS A 19 -2.44 0.68 8.00
N ILE A 20 -3.31 -0.26 8.35
CA ILE A 20 -4.12 -1.01 7.37
C ILE A 20 -5.08 -0.07 6.63
N ILE A 21 -5.75 0.85 7.33
CA ILE A 21 -6.65 1.85 6.74
C ILE A 21 -5.85 2.77 5.82
N HIS A 22 -4.69 3.24 6.26
CA HIS A 22 -3.82 4.09 5.45
C HIS A 22 -3.40 3.39 4.16
N LEU A 23 -2.89 2.16 4.24
CA LEU A 23 -2.53 1.35 3.07
C LEU A 23 -3.69 1.22 2.06
N ARG A 24 -4.90 0.92 2.55
CA ARG A 24 -6.10 0.72 1.72
C ARG A 24 -6.61 1.99 1.05
N THR A 25 -6.30 3.15 1.62
CA THR A 25 -6.74 4.45 1.09
C THR A 25 -5.76 5.05 0.08
N ILE A 26 -4.53 4.51 -0.03
CA ILE A 26 -3.59 4.92 -1.08
C ILE A 26 -4.18 4.61 -2.46
N LYS A 27 -4.37 5.66 -3.27
CA LYS A 27 -4.76 5.60 -4.67
C LYS A 27 -3.69 6.25 -5.54
N GLN A 28 -3.47 5.69 -6.73
CA GLN A 28 -2.62 6.30 -7.74
C GLN A 28 -3.27 7.59 -8.26
N GLY A 29 -4.56 7.54 -8.63
CA GLY A 29 -5.24 8.67 -9.26
C GLY A 29 -4.60 9.02 -10.59
N ASP A 30 -4.26 10.31 -10.76
CA ASP A 30 -3.57 10.86 -11.93
C ASP A 30 -2.04 10.91 -11.77
N ARG A 31 -1.52 10.44 -10.63
CA ARG A 31 -0.08 10.40 -10.36
C ARG A 31 0.62 9.32 -11.15
N ILE A 32 1.92 9.52 -11.39
CA ILE A 32 2.75 8.52 -12.05
C ILE A 32 2.91 7.28 -11.15
N ALA A 33 3.15 6.13 -11.77
CA ALA A 33 3.24 4.86 -11.06
C ALA A 33 4.34 4.86 -9.99
N GLU A 34 5.49 5.48 -10.27
CA GLU A 34 6.62 5.55 -9.33
C GLU A 34 6.24 6.24 -8.01
N GLU A 35 5.53 7.37 -8.07
CA GLU A 35 5.06 8.08 -6.87
C GLU A 35 4.09 7.20 -6.06
N HIS A 36 3.18 6.50 -6.74
CA HIS A 36 2.27 5.57 -6.09
C HIS A 36 3.01 4.40 -5.42
N ILE A 37 4.04 3.85 -6.08
CA ILE A 37 4.86 2.75 -5.55
C ILE A 37 5.58 3.20 -4.27
N GLN A 38 6.18 4.38 -4.27
CA GLN A 38 6.89 4.91 -3.11
C GLN A 38 5.95 5.12 -1.90
N ASP A 39 4.78 5.69 -2.13
CA ASP A 39 3.79 5.90 -1.07
C ASP A 39 3.22 4.58 -0.56
N PHE A 40 2.91 3.65 -1.46
CA PHE A 40 2.40 2.33 -1.09
C PHE A 40 3.43 1.53 -0.28
N ARG A 41 4.71 1.54 -0.69
CA ARG A 41 5.81 0.90 0.07
C ARG A 41 5.92 1.45 1.48
N LYS A 42 5.82 2.77 1.66
CA LYS A 42 5.83 3.41 2.98
C LYS A 42 4.62 3.00 3.83
N ALA A 43 3.43 3.01 3.23
CA ALA A 43 2.19 2.64 3.91
C ALA A 43 2.14 1.16 4.31
N ALA A 44 2.77 0.28 3.53
CA ALA A 44 2.81 -1.15 3.80
C ALA A 44 3.59 -1.50 5.08
N ILE A 45 4.58 -0.67 5.47
CA ILE A 45 5.45 -0.92 6.62
C ILE A 45 4.63 -0.95 7.92
N GLY A 46 4.55 -2.13 8.54
CA GLY A 46 3.84 -2.37 9.79
C GLY A 46 2.32 -2.49 9.63
N SER A 47 1.80 -2.60 8.41
CA SER A 47 0.40 -2.98 8.15
C SER A 47 0.13 -4.46 8.43
N GLY A 48 1.18 -5.30 8.45
CA GLY A 48 1.08 -6.75 8.54
C GLY A 48 0.62 -7.43 7.23
N TYR A 49 0.45 -6.68 6.14
CA TYR A 49 0.05 -7.25 4.85
C TYR A 49 1.27 -7.74 4.09
N GLU A 50 1.21 -8.99 3.66
CA GLU A 50 2.28 -9.67 2.92
C GLU A 50 1.68 -10.51 1.78
N GLY A 51 2.56 -10.98 0.89
CA GLY A 51 2.21 -11.91 -0.19
C GLY A 51 0.97 -11.46 -0.98
N ARG A 52 -0.03 -12.34 -1.06
CA ARG A 52 -1.24 -12.09 -1.85
C ARG A 52 -2.07 -10.91 -1.35
N ALA A 53 -2.16 -10.71 -0.04
CA ALA A 53 -2.95 -9.61 0.53
C ALA A 53 -2.36 -8.25 0.14
N LEU A 54 -1.03 -8.12 0.21
CA LEU A 54 -0.33 -6.90 -0.19
C LEU A 54 -0.49 -6.61 -1.69
N ILE A 55 -0.40 -7.65 -2.54
CA ILE A 55 -0.60 -7.53 -3.99
C ILE A 55 -2.02 -7.08 -4.33
N GLU A 56 -3.04 -7.63 -3.67
CA GLU A 56 -4.42 -7.22 -3.95
C GLU A 56 -4.71 -5.79 -3.53
N GLU A 57 -4.16 -5.31 -2.41
CA GLU A 57 -4.30 -3.90 -2.05
C GLU A 57 -3.53 -2.97 -3.01
N PHE A 58 -2.35 -3.36 -3.48
CA PHE A 58 -1.61 -2.61 -4.50
C PHE A 58 -2.44 -2.48 -5.79
N LYS A 59 -2.96 -3.60 -6.30
CA LYS A 59 -3.86 -3.61 -7.47
C LYS A 59 -5.11 -2.76 -7.27
N ARG A 60 -5.63 -2.68 -6.04
CA ARG A 60 -6.79 -1.84 -5.72
C ARG A 60 -6.45 -0.35 -5.69
N GLY A 61 -5.19 -0.01 -5.42
CA GLY A 61 -4.65 1.35 -5.42
C GLY A 61 -4.33 1.89 -6.81
N LEU A 62 -3.97 1.02 -7.75
CA LEU A 62 -3.59 1.39 -9.12
C LEU A 62 -4.72 2.06 -9.90
N ASN A 63 -4.32 2.92 -10.84
CA ASN A 63 -5.18 3.47 -11.87
C ASN A 63 -5.78 2.33 -12.70
N GLN A 64 -7.11 2.37 -12.93
CA GLN A 64 -7.85 1.26 -13.53
C GLN A 64 -7.32 0.87 -14.93
N PRO A 65 -7.19 1.79 -15.91
CA PRO A 65 -6.57 1.50 -17.20
C PRO A 65 -5.16 0.86 -17.12
N LEU A 66 -4.29 1.36 -16.24
CA LEU A 66 -2.94 0.77 -16.05
C LEU A 66 -3.05 -0.66 -15.54
N ARG A 67 -3.85 -0.89 -14.49
CA ARG A 67 -4.08 -2.20 -13.91
C ARG A 67 -4.62 -3.19 -14.94
N GLU A 68 -5.64 -2.79 -15.71
CA GLU A 68 -6.25 -3.65 -16.74
C GLU A 68 -5.24 -4.02 -17.82
N ARG A 69 -4.45 -3.07 -18.31
CA ARG A 69 -3.37 -3.32 -19.26
C ARG A 69 -2.34 -4.34 -18.73
N ILE A 70 -1.92 -4.23 -17.47
CA ILE A 70 -1.00 -5.19 -16.87
C ILE A 70 -1.65 -6.58 -16.76
N MET A 71 -2.91 -6.65 -16.35
CA MET A 71 -3.65 -7.91 -16.21
C MET A 71 -3.93 -8.60 -17.54
N MET A 72 -3.95 -7.86 -18.65
CA MET A 72 -4.11 -8.41 -20.01
C MET A 72 -2.77 -8.76 -20.67
N SER A 73 -1.64 -8.49 -20.03
CA SER A 73 -0.32 -8.82 -20.58
C SER A 73 -0.04 -10.33 -20.48
N GLU A 74 0.73 -10.88 -21.42
CA GLU A 74 1.10 -12.32 -21.40
C GLU A 74 1.87 -12.71 -20.13
N ASN A 75 2.55 -11.75 -19.49
CA ASN A 75 3.37 -11.96 -18.30
C ASN A 75 2.80 -11.16 -17.12
N VAL A 76 1.65 -11.58 -16.62
CA VAL A 76 1.00 -10.97 -15.44
C VAL A 76 1.90 -11.16 -14.20
N PRO A 77 2.23 -10.08 -13.46
CA PRO A 77 3.02 -10.16 -12.24
C PRO A 77 2.41 -11.08 -11.17
N ILE A 78 3.27 -11.89 -10.52
CA ILE A 78 2.86 -12.76 -9.41
C ILE A 78 3.48 -12.37 -8.07
N THR A 79 4.53 -11.55 -8.09
CA THR A 79 5.13 -10.96 -6.87
C THR A 79 4.91 -9.45 -6.81
N ILE A 80 5.00 -8.88 -5.61
CA ILE A 80 4.87 -7.43 -5.44
C ILE A 80 6.00 -6.66 -6.15
N GLU A 81 7.21 -7.23 -6.21
CA GLU A 81 8.32 -6.62 -6.94
C GLU A 81 8.11 -6.66 -8.46
N ASP A 82 7.52 -7.73 -8.99
CA ASP A 82 7.12 -7.76 -10.41
C ASP A 82 6.10 -6.66 -10.70
N TRP A 83 5.14 -6.43 -9.79
CA TRP A 83 4.15 -5.36 -9.92
C TRP A 83 4.77 -3.97 -9.90
N TYR A 84 5.83 -3.75 -9.12
CA TYR A 84 6.55 -2.48 -9.09
C TYR A 84 7.37 -2.21 -10.35
N ASN A 85 7.68 -3.24 -11.14
CA ASN A 85 8.50 -3.14 -12.35
C ASN A 85 7.69 -3.10 -13.66
N LYS A 86 6.36 -2.91 -13.60
CA LYS A 86 5.47 -2.89 -14.78
C LYS A 86 5.14 -1.50 -15.32
#